data_AF-A0A959Y1Y5-F1
#
_entry.id   AF-A0A959Y1Y5-F1
#
_cell.length_a   1.000
_cell.length_b   1.000
_cell.length_c   1.000
_cell.angle_alpha   90.00
_cell.angle_beta   90.00
_cell.angle_gamma   90.00
#
_symmetry.space_group_name_H-M   'P 1'
#
loop_
_entity.id
_entity.type
_entity.pdbx_description
1 polymer ?
#
loop_
_entity_poly.entity_id
_entity_poly.type
_entity_poly.pdbx_seq_one_letter_code
_entity_poly.pdbx_strand_id
1 'polypeptide(L)'
;MDDVNGYAEQALELVKAYAPKALMALVVLILGLWVIGMITKAMVRVMRKREVDPSLIPFLKGLTSTLLKVMLVISVIQMVGVETTSFIAVLGAAGLAVGMALSGTLQNFAGGVMILVFKPYKVGD
;
A
#
# COMPACT_ATOMS: atom_id res chain seq x y z
N MET A 1 9.58 7.08 49.48
CA MET A 1 9.43 8.31 48.64
C MET A 1 10.47 8.36 47.53
N ASP A 2 11.59 7.63 47.65
CA ASP A 2 12.62 7.52 46.61
C ASP A 2 12.22 6.61 45.42
N ASP A 3 11.42 5.55 45.64
CA ASP A 3 10.97 4.67 44.55
C ASP A 3 10.06 5.38 43.54
N VAL A 4 9.23 6.32 44.02
CA VAL A 4 8.28 7.08 43.18
C VAL A 4 9.02 7.99 42.20
N ASN A 5 10.17 8.55 42.61
CA ASN A 5 11.03 9.35 41.74
C ASN A 5 11.76 8.48 40.71
N GLY A 6 12.15 7.25 41.06
CA GLY A 6 12.76 6.30 40.12
C GLY A 6 11.82 5.88 38.98
N TYR A 7 10.54 5.60 39.29
CA TYR A 7 9.54 5.30 38.26
C TYR A 7 9.17 6.54 37.42
N ALA A 8 9.14 7.72 38.04
CA ALA A 8 8.88 8.97 37.33
C ALA A 8 10.00 9.29 36.33
N GLU A 9 11.27 9.11 36.70
CA GLU A 9 12.41 9.34 35.79
C GLU A 9 12.45 8.32 34.64
N GLN A 10 12.22 7.03 34.91
CA GLN A 10 12.15 6.01 33.86
C GLN A 10 11.00 6.25 32.87
N ALA A 11 9.82 6.67 33.36
CA ALA A 11 8.71 7.04 32.49
C ALA A 11 9.06 8.27 31.63
N LEU A 12 9.77 9.25 32.20
CA LEU A 12 10.18 10.48 31.52
C LEU A 12 11.23 10.21 30.42
N GLU A 13 12.16 9.29 30.65
CA GLU A 13 13.12 8.82 29.64
C GLU A 13 12.42 8.09 28.49
N LEU A 14 11.49 7.18 28.79
CA LEU A 14 10.72 6.47 27.77
C LEU A 14 9.89 7.44 26.92
N VAL A 15 9.20 8.40 27.55
CA VAL A 15 8.43 9.41 26.82
C VAL A 15 9.34 10.24 25.91
N LYS A 16 10.50 10.70 26.39
CA LYS A 16 11.46 11.45 25.55
C LYS A 16 12.00 10.63 24.38
N ALA A 17 12.20 9.33 24.55
CA ALA A 17 12.71 8.45 23.50
C ALA A 17 11.67 8.09 22.42
N TYR A 18 10.40 7.89 22.81
CA TYR A 18 9.36 7.40 21.91
C TYR A 18 8.40 8.47 21.39
N ALA A 19 8.14 9.56 22.14
CA ALA A 19 7.26 10.63 21.71
C ALA A 19 7.66 11.28 20.36
N PRO A 20 8.94 11.64 20.09
CA PRO A 20 9.30 12.22 18.80
C PRO A 20 9.16 11.22 17.65
N LYS A 21 9.43 9.93 17.88
CA LYS A 21 9.24 8.86 16.88
C LYS A 21 7.78 8.68 16.53
N ALA A 22 6.91 8.63 17.54
CA ALA A 22 5.47 8.53 17.34
C ALA A 22 4.93 9.76 16.58
N LEU A 23 5.41 10.96 16.91
CA LEU A 23 5.00 12.20 16.26
C LEU A 23 5.44 12.25 14.79
N MET A 24 6.69 11.87 14.49
CA MET A 24 7.17 11.72 13.11
C MET A 24 6.37 10.66 12.34
N ALA A 25 6.10 9.51 12.95
CA ALA A 25 5.32 8.44 12.33
C ALA A 25 3.90 8.92 11.96
N LEU A 26 3.29 9.76 12.81
CA LEU A 26 1.98 10.37 12.58
C LEU A 26 2.02 11.37 11.42
N VAL A 27 3.06 12.21 11.36
CA VAL A 27 3.28 13.14 10.23
C VAL A 27 3.46 12.36 8.92
N VAL A 28 4.30 11.33 8.93
CA VAL A 28 4.54 10.47 7.76
C VAL A 28 3.28 9.75 7.32
N LEU A 29 2.44 9.28 8.25
CA LEU A 29 1.16 8.67 7.93
C LEU A 29 0.24 9.65 7.19
N ILE A 30 0.09 10.87 7.71
CA ILE A 30 -0.78 11.90 7.11
C ILE A 30 -0.26 12.30 5.73
N LEU A 31 1.03 12.66 5.64
CA LEU A 31 1.65 13.05 4.38
C LEU A 31 1.67 11.90 3.38
N GLY A 32 1.94 10.68 3.83
CA GLY A 32 1.93 9.48 3.00
C GLY A 32 0.57 9.22 2.39
N LEU A 33 -0.52 9.27 3.18
CA LEU A 33 -1.88 9.10 2.65
C LEU A 33 -2.23 10.18 1.61
N TRP A 34 -1.80 11.42 1.84
CA TRP A 34 -1.96 12.51 0.89
C TRP A 34 -1.19 12.24 -0.42
N VAL A 35 0.09 11.84 -0.32
CA VAL A 35 0.93 11.46 -1.48
C VAL A 35 0.34 10.30 -2.27
N ILE A 36 -0.15 9.25 -1.59
CA ILE A 36 -0.83 8.13 -2.24
C ILE A 36 -2.07 8.62 -2.99
N GLY A 37 -2.85 9.51 -2.38
CA GLY A 37 -3.99 10.15 -3.03
C GLY A 37 -3.58 10.91 -4.30
N MET A 38 -2.46 11.63 -4.28
CA MET A 38 -1.94 12.32 -5.45
C MET A 38 -1.47 11.35 -6.55
N ILE A 39 -0.67 10.35 -6.20
CA ILE A 39 -0.14 9.35 -7.14
C ILE A 39 -1.29 8.61 -7.83
N THR A 40 -2.26 8.13 -7.06
CA THR A 40 -3.40 7.40 -7.61
C THR A 40 -4.30 8.27 -8.49
N LYS A 41 -4.50 9.55 -8.14
CA LYS A 41 -5.21 10.52 -9.00
C LYS A 41 -4.44 10.78 -10.30
N ALA A 42 -3.12 10.96 -10.23
CA ALA A 42 -2.27 11.17 -11.40
C ALA A 42 -2.31 9.95 -12.34
N MET A 43 -2.18 8.74 -11.78
CA MET A 43 -2.29 7.49 -12.53
C MET A 43 -3.61 7.37 -13.27
N VAL A 44 -4.74 7.63 -12.59
CA VAL A 44 -6.07 7.61 -13.22
C VAL A 44 -6.20 8.64 -14.33
N ARG A 45 -5.64 9.84 -14.15
CA ARG A 45 -5.64 10.89 -15.18
C ARG A 45 -4.87 10.45 -16.43
N VAL A 46 -3.71 9.82 -16.26
CA VAL A 46 -2.92 9.27 -17.36
C VAL A 46 -3.68 8.16 -18.08
N MET A 47 -4.30 7.23 -17.35
CA MET A 47 -5.10 6.15 -17.93
C MET A 47 -6.27 6.67 -18.77
N ARG A 48 -7.00 7.66 -18.27
CA ARG A 48 -8.09 8.29 -19.04
C ARG A 48 -7.58 8.97 -20.31
N LYS A 49 -6.44 9.67 -20.24
CA LYS A 49 -5.82 10.33 -21.41
C LYS A 49 -5.34 9.32 -22.45
N ARG A 50 -5.00 8.10 -22.03
CA ARG A 50 -4.56 7.00 -22.89
C ARG A 50 -5.71 6.11 -23.35
N GLU A 51 -6.96 6.49 -23.09
CA GLU A 51 -8.16 5.73 -23.48
C GLU A 51 -8.13 4.28 -22.98
N VAL A 52 -7.55 4.06 -21.80
CA VAL A 52 -7.60 2.76 -21.12
C VAL A 52 -9.05 2.42 -20.80
N ASP A 53 -9.41 1.15 -20.96
CA ASP A 53 -10.76 0.64 -20.72
C ASP A 53 -11.32 1.11 -19.35
N PRO A 54 -12.54 1.68 -19.31
CA PRO A 54 -13.15 2.21 -18.10
C PRO A 54 -13.25 1.20 -16.94
N SER A 55 -13.32 -0.10 -17.24
CA SER A 55 -13.41 -1.19 -16.27
C SER A 55 -12.07 -1.48 -15.58
N LEU A 56 -10.94 -1.15 -16.24
CA LEU A 56 -9.59 -1.37 -15.70
C LEU A 56 -9.12 -0.26 -14.78
N ILE A 57 -9.61 0.96 -15.00
CA ILE A 57 -9.27 2.12 -14.19
C ILE A 57 -9.57 1.88 -12.69
N PRO A 58 -10.79 1.47 -12.27
CA PRO A 58 -11.08 1.23 -10.85
C PRO A 58 -10.28 0.06 -10.28
N PHE A 59 -10.06 -1.01 -11.05
CA PHE A 59 -9.26 -2.15 -10.63
C PHE A 59 -7.81 -1.75 -10.33
N LEU A 60 -7.14 -1.10 -11.30
CA LEU A 60 -5.73 -0.70 -11.16
C LEU A 60 -5.58 0.41 -10.11
N LYS A 61 -6.50 1.37 -10.04
CA LYS A 61 -6.54 2.37 -8.97
C LYS A 61 -6.63 1.72 -7.59
N GLY A 62 -7.53 0.75 -7.42
CA GLY A 62 -7.71 0.01 -6.18
C GLY A 62 -6.47 -0.77 -5.80
N LEU A 63 -5.92 -1.56 -6.74
CA LEU A 63 -4.71 -2.35 -6.54
C LEU A 63 -3.53 -1.47 -6.11
N THR A 64 -3.22 -0.42 -6.88
CA THR A 64 -2.11 0.49 -6.56
C THR A 64 -2.34 1.22 -5.23
N SER A 65 -3.56 1.70 -4.97
CA SER A 65 -3.87 2.37 -3.71
C SER A 65 -3.69 1.45 -2.51
N THR A 66 -4.11 0.19 -2.61
CA THR A 66 -4.01 -0.78 -1.52
C THR A 66 -2.56 -1.14 -1.25
N LEU A 67 -1.77 -1.43 -2.30
CA LEU A 67 -0.34 -1.75 -2.16
C LEU A 67 0.43 -0.60 -1.50
N LEU A 68 0.24 0.63 -1.98
CA LEU A 68 0.92 1.79 -1.40
C LEU A 68 0.53 2.04 0.05
N LYS A 69 -0.75 1.85 0.41
CA LYS A 69 -1.22 2.00 1.80
C LYS A 69 -0.63 0.93 2.71
N VAL A 70 -0.56 -0.32 2.26
CA VAL A 70 0.10 -1.41 3.01
C VAL A 70 1.56 -1.07 3.27
N MET A 71 2.29 -0.63 2.24
CA MET A 71 3.68 -0.20 2.39
C MET A 71 3.82 0.96 3.40
N LEU A 72 2.97 1.98 3.29
CA LEU A 72 2.97 3.11 4.22
C LEU A 72 2.73 2.67 5.67
N VAL A 73 1.75 1.79 5.91
CA VAL A 73 1.45 1.29 7.26
C VAL A 73 2.64 0.52 7.83
N ILE A 74 3.28 -0.35 7.05
CA ILE A 74 4.49 -1.07 7.49
C ILE A 74 5.60 -0.07 7.84
N SER A 75 5.85 0.93 7.01
CA SER A 75 6.86 1.96 7.28
C SER A 75 6.58 2.73 8.57
N VAL A 76 5.32 3.10 8.82
CA VAL A 76 4.90 3.82 10.04
C VAL A 76 5.09 2.93 11.27
N ILE A 77 4.71 1.66 11.21
CA ILE A 77 4.92 0.68 12.31
C ILE A 77 6.41 0.53 12.62
N GLN A 78 7.24 0.40 11.58
CA GLN A 78 8.70 0.28 11.72
C GLN A 78 9.33 1.52 12.35
N MET A 79 8.85 2.73 12.02
CA MET A 79 9.33 4.00 12.61
C MET A 79 9.12 4.10 14.12
N VAL A 80 8.06 3.47 14.64
CA VAL A 80 7.76 3.42 16.08
C VAL A 80 8.65 2.40 16.81
N GLY A 81 9.44 1.61 16.07
CA GLY A 81 10.38 0.62 16.62
C GLY A 81 9.78 -0.77 16.79
N VAL A 82 8.62 -1.04 16.18
CA VAL A 82 8.02 -2.37 16.15
C VAL A 82 8.67 -3.19 15.05
N GLU A 83 9.05 -4.43 15.37
CA GLU A 83 9.60 -5.36 14.38
C GLU A 83 8.51 -5.80 13.39
N THR A 84 8.67 -5.46 12.12
CA THR A 84 7.66 -5.73 11.08
C THR A 84 7.85 -7.08 10.39
N THR A 85 8.90 -7.85 10.71
CA THR A 85 9.26 -9.11 10.03
C THR A 85 8.08 -10.10 10.00
N SER A 86 7.44 -10.34 11.15
CA SER A 86 6.27 -11.24 11.25
C SER A 86 5.06 -10.71 10.47
N PHE A 87 4.85 -9.39 10.46
CA PHE A 87 3.78 -8.77 9.67
C PHE A 87 4.01 -8.94 8.18
N ILE A 88 5.25 -8.76 7.72
CA ILE A 88 5.65 -8.96 6.32
C ILE A 88 5.43 -10.43 5.91
N ALA A 89 5.76 -11.38 6.78
CA ALA A 89 5.51 -12.80 6.50
C ALA A 89 4.00 -13.10 6.31
N VAL A 90 3.15 -12.60 7.23
CA VAL A 90 1.69 -12.77 7.13
C VAL A 90 1.12 -12.06 5.90
N LEU A 91 1.56 -10.84 5.61
CA LEU A 91 1.14 -10.10 4.42
C LEU A 91 1.62 -10.77 3.13
N GLY A 92 2.80 -11.38 3.14
CA GLY A 92 3.30 -12.19 2.02
C GLY A 92 2.42 -13.40 1.76
N ALA A 93 2.03 -14.13 2.82
CA ALA A 93 1.10 -15.25 2.72
C ALA A 93 -0.30 -14.81 2.24
N ALA A 94 -0.83 -13.70 2.79
CA ALA A 94 -2.10 -13.13 2.36
C ALA A 94 -2.05 -12.64 0.90
N GLY A 95 -0.95 -12.00 0.50
CA GLY A 95 -0.72 -11.55 -0.87
C GLY A 95 -0.66 -12.73 -1.85
N LEU A 96 0.01 -13.82 -1.47
CA LEU A 96 0.02 -15.06 -2.23
C LEU A 96 -1.40 -15.64 -2.36
N ALA A 97 -2.14 -15.74 -1.26
CA ALA A 97 -3.51 -16.25 -1.26
C ALA A 97 -4.44 -15.41 -2.16
N VAL A 98 -4.37 -14.08 -2.06
CA VAL A 98 -5.11 -13.15 -2.93
C VAL A 98 -4.67 -13.32 -4.39
N GLY A 99 -3.36 -13.43 -4.65
CA GLY A 99 -2.83 -13.66 -6.00
C GLY A 99 -3.30 -14.98 -6.61
N MET A 100 -3.33 -16.05 -5.81
CA MET A 100 -3.87 -17.36 -6.23
C MET A 100 -5.36 -17.28 -6.50
N ALA A 101 -6.13 -16.58 -5.66
CA ALA A 101 -7.56 -16.37 -5.87
C ALA A 101 -7.86 -15.56 -7.16
N LEU A 102 -7.00 -14.60 -7.49
CA LEU A 102 -7.13 -13.78 -8.70
C LEU A 102 -6.48 -14.39 -9.95
N SER A 103 -5.76 -15.51 -9.83
CA SER A 103 -4.95 -16.09 -10.91
C SER A 103 -5.75 -16.37 -12.19
N GLY A 104 -6.93 -16.99 -12.07
CA GLY A 104 -7.83 -17.24 -13.20
C GLY A 104 -8.38 -15.94 -13.83
N THR A 105 -8.75 -14.96 -13.00
CA THR A 105 -9.24 -13.65 -13.48
C THR A 105 -8.12 -12.86 -14.18
N LEU A 106 -6.89 -12.91 -13.66
CA LEU A 106 -5.73 -12.26 -14.30
C LEU A 106 -5.35 -12.93 -15.63
N GLN A 107 -5.45 -14.26 -15.74
CA GLN A 107 -5.22 -14.95 -17.01
C GLN A 107 -6.24 -14.53 -18.08
N ASN A 108 -7.53 -14.48 -17.72
CA ASN A 108 -8.57 -13.99 -18.62
C ASN A 108 -8.35 -12.52 -19.01
N PHE A 109 -7.88 -11.69 -18.07
CA PHE A 109 -7.53 -10.30 -18.32
C PHE A 109 -6.34 -10.16 -19.30
N ALA A 110 -5.25 -10.91 -19.09
CA ALA A 110 -4.08 -10.89 -19.96
C ALA A 110 -4.41 -11.35 -21.38
N GLY A 111 -5.25 -12.38 -21.53
CA GLY A 111 -5.78 -12.82 -22.81
C GLY A 111 -6.57 -11.71 -23.53
N GLY A 112 -7.45 -11.02 -22.81
CA GLY A 112 -8.21 -9.89 -23.35
C GLY A 112 -7.31 -8.73 -23.81
N VAL A 113 -6.31 -8.34 -23.01
CA VAL A 113 -5.36 -7.27 -23.36
C VAL A 113 -4.51 -7.66 -24.58
N MET A 114 -4.02 -8.90 -24.65
CA MET A 114 -3.25 -9.39 -25.80
C MET A 114 -4.05 -9.30 -27.11
N ILE A 115 -5.33 -9.67 -27.09
CA ILE A 115 -6.21 -9.54 -28.26
C ILE A 115 -6.32 -8.08 -28.69
N LEU A 116 -6.50 -7.15 -27.75
CA LEU A 116 -6.63 -5.73 -28.06
C LEU A 116 -5.33 -5.10 -28.59
N VAL A 117 -4.18 -5.50 -28.05
CA VAL A 117 -2.86 -4.97 -28.42
C VAL A 117 -2.39 -5.54 -29.76
N PHE A 118 -2.47 -6.85 -29.93
CA PHE A 118 -1.94 -7.52 -31.12
C PHE A 118 -2.95 -7.62 -32.25
N LYS A 119 -4.25 -7.39 -31.99
CA LYS A 119 -5.35 -7.57 -32.95
C LYS A 119 -5.12 -8.77 -33.89
N PRO A 120 -4.92 -9.99 -33.35
CA PRO A 120 -4.57 -11.16 -34.16
C PRO A 120 -5.68 -11.56 -35.14
N TYR A 121 -6.88 -11.01 -34.98
CA TYR A 121 -8.03 -11.23 -35.85
C TYR A 121 -8.56 -9.87 -36.34
N LYS A 122 -8.81 -9.74 -37.64
CA LYS A 122 -9.54 -8.61 -38.21
C LYS A 122 -11.03 -8.92 -38.17
N VAL A 123 -11.86 -7.93 -37.85
CA VAL A 123 -13.32 -8.10 -37.86
C VAL A 123 -13.76 -8.27 -39.33
N GLY A 124 -14.22 -9.47 -39.72
CA GLY A 124 -14.75 -9.74 -41.07
C GLY A 124 -14.19 -10.94 -41.85
N ASP A 125 -13.51 -11.90 -41.20
CA ASP A 125 -13.24 -13.25 -41.73
C ASP A 125 -14.19 -14.27 -41.07
#